data_AF-A0A177M5X8-F1
#
_entry.id   AF-A0A177M5X8-F1
#
_cell.length_a   1.000
_cell.length_b   1.000
_cell.length_c   1.000
_cell.angle_alpha   90.00
_cell.angle_beta   90.00
_cell.angle_gamma   90.00
#
_symmetry.space_group_name_H-M   'P 1'
#
loop_
_entity.id
_entity.type
_entity.pdbx_description
1 polymer ?
#
loop_
_entity_poly.entity_id
_entity_poly.type
_entity_poly.pdbx_seq_one_letter_code
_entity_poly.pdbx_strand_id
1 'polypeptide(L)'
;MLAATLVPPFCQGFVGIPKLPPYQNKDWRKEYGDDYVFVNHYCEAKPKQFICYSYSGTEKNDCLASMIQHIDYALKRDNTSYALYPFLTKERGDVFLAIGKYSDAISNYQKAIKVNSKFVPAYIGLANTYIKQNKYDEAEDAINEGLTQNPQKKSLLKKLEKIQKLKAKK
;
A
#
# COMPACT_ATOMS: atom_id res chain seq x y z
N MET A 1 -3.08 -23.74 -1.52
CA MET A 1 -3.32 -22.80 -2.65
C MET A 1 -3.77 -21.39 -2.21
N LEU A 2 -3.54 -20.96 -0.96
CA LEU A 2 -4.01 -19.65 -0.45
C LEU A 2 -3.05 -18.47 -0.70
N ALA A 3 -1.79 -18.70 -1.09
CA ALA A 3 -0.79 -17.64 -1.19
C ALA A 3 -0.84 -16.82 -2.50
N ALA A 4 -1.39 -17.37 -3.59
CA ALA A 4 -1.28 -16.78 -4.92
C ALA A 4 -2.17 -15.54 -5.14
N THR A 5 -3.19 -15.31 -4.32
CA THR A 5 -4.14 -14.18 -4.45
C THR A 5 -3.73 -12.94 -3.67
N LEU A 6 -2.73 -13.04 -2.78
CA LEU A 6 -2.29 -11.95 -1.90
C LEU A 6 -1.04 -11.21 -2.41
N VAL A 7 -0.43 -11.74 -3.48
CA VAL A 7 0.77 -11.16 -4.10
C VAL A 7 0.34 -10.41 -5.38
N PRO A 8 0.86 -9.20 -5.64
CA PRO A 8 0.58 -8.49 -6.88
C PRO A 8 0.88 -9.33 -8.12
N PRO A 9 0.07 -9.26 -9.20
CA PRO A 9 0.31 -10.04 -10.42
C PRO A 9 1.72 -9.84 -11.00
N PHE A 10 2.26 -8.63 -10.89
CA PHE A 10 3.61 -8.31 -11.35
C PHE A 10 4.74 -8.98 -10.56
N CYS A 11 4.43 -9.63 -9.44
CA CYS A 11 5.39 -10.42 -8.68
C CYS A 11 5.31 -11.92 -9.00
N GLN A 12 4.37 -12.36 -9.83
CA GLN A 12 4.27 -13.76 -10.22
C GLN A 12 5.42 -14.13 -11.17
N GLY A 13 6.07 -15.26 -10.91
CA GLY A 13 7.27 -15.69 -11.62
C GLY A 13 8.60 -15.33 -10.96
N PHE A 14 8.61 -14.55 -9.86
CA PHE A 14 9.76 -14.45 -8.97
C PHE A 14 9.96 -15.75 -8.16
N VAL A 15 11.16 -15.94 -7.60
CA VAL A 15 11.55 -17.17 -6.90
C VAL A 15 10.54 -17.51 -5.79
N GLY A 16 10.05 -18.75 -5.80
CA GLY A 16 9.05 -19.23 -4.83
C GLY A 16 7.61 -18.80 -5.11
N ILE A 17 7.34 -18.09 -6.21
CA ILE A 17 6.00 -17.64 -6.61
C ILE A 17 5.61 -18.32 -7.93
N PRO A 18 4.50 -19.06 -8.00
CA PRO A 18 4.06 -19.71 -9.23
C PRO A 18 4.02 -18.73 -10.41
N LYS A 19 4.51 -19.17 -11.57
CA LYS A 19 4.41 -18.40 -12.81
C LYS A 19 2.94 -18.23 -13.17
N LEU A 20 2.64 -17.08 -13.78
CA LEU A 20 1.35 -16.86 -14.43
C LEU A 20 1.13 -17.91 -15.54
N PRO A 21 -0.12 -18.35 -15.76
CA PRO A 21 -0.47 -19.05 -16.98
C PRO A 21 0.02 -18.27 -18.22
N PRO A 22 0.41 -18.94 -19.32
CA PRO A 22 0.99 -18.26 -20.49
C PRO A 22 0.15 -17.09 -21.02
N TYR A 23 -1.17 -17.18 -20.94
CA TYR A 23 -2.11 -16.14 -21.39
C TYR A 23 -2.18 -14.90 -20.46
N GLN A 24 -1.65 -15.00 -19.24
CA GLN A 24 -1.52 -13.89 -18.29
C GLN A 24 -0.09 -13.38 -18.21
N ASN A 25 0.86 -14.02 -18.91
CA ASN A 25 2.25 -13.60 -18.91
C ASN A 25 2.36 -12.21 -19.55
N LYS A 26 2.77 -11.22 -18.76
CA LYS A 26 2.88 -9.83 -19.18
C LYS A 26 4.34 -9.40 -19.11
N ASP A 27 4.76 -8.62 -20.09
CA ASP A 27 6.07 -7.97 -20.05
C ASP A 27 5.97 -6.75 -19.13
N TRP A 28 6.23 -6.99 -17.84
CA TRP A 28 6.14 -5.97 -16.80
C TRP A 28 7.17 -4.85 -16.96
N ARG A 29 8.30 -5.09 -17.64
CA ARG A 29 9.25 -4.02 -17.99
C ARG A 29 8.66 -3.06 -19.01
N LYS A 30 7.91 -3.57 -20.00
CA LYS A 30 7.17 -2.69 -20.93
C LYS A 30 6.07 -1.88 -20.25
N GLU A 31 5.46 -2.40 -19.20
CA GLU A 31 4.41 -1.68 -18.47
C GLU A 31 4.95 -0.67 -17.45
N TYR A 32 5.96 -1.05 -16.67
CA TYR A 32 6.44 -0.26 -15.53
C TYR A 32 7.79 0.42 -15.77
N GLY A 33 8.40 0.20 -16.93
CA GLY A 33 9.71 0.74 -17.31
C GLY A 33 10.87 -0.10 -16.80
N ASP A 34 12.08 0.36 -17.11
CA ASP A 34 13.33 -0.35 -16.79
C ASP A 34 13.57 -0.49 -15.28
N ASP A 35 13.04 0.45 -14.48
CA ASP A 35 13.12 0.42 -13.02
C ASP A 35 12.34 -0.76 -12.40
N TYR A 36 11.47 -1.44 -13.17
CA TYR A 36 10.75 -2.63 -12.72
C TYR A 36 11.67 -3.69 -12.10
N VAL A 37 12.92 -3.81 -12.56
CA VAL A 37 13.88 -4.79 -12.05
C VAL A 37 14.16 -4.65 -10.56
N PHE A 38 13.97 -3.46 -9.97
CA PHE A 38 14.21 -3.22 -8.57
C PHE A 38 13.09 -3.73 -7.65
N VAL A 39 11.97 -4.19 -8.22
CA VAL A 39 10.85 -4.74 -7.41
C VAL A 39 11.11 -6.17 -6.92
N ASN A 40 12.19 -6.82 -7.36
CA ASN A 40 12.52 -8.20 -7.03
C ASN A 40 12.53 -8.48 -5.53
N HIS A 41 13.22 -7.64 -4.74
CA HIS A 41 13.29 -7.79 -3.29
C HIS A 41 11.92 -7.64 -2.62
N TYR A 42 11.10 -6.69 -3.08
CA TYR A 42 9.72 -6.54 -2.60
C TYR A 42 8.89 -7.79 -2.91
N CYS A 43 8.97 -8.29 -4.14
CA CYS A 43 8.20 -9.44 -4.58
C CYS A 43 8.57 -10.72 -3.82
N GLU A 44 9.85 -10.96 -3.58
CA GLU A 44 10.34 -12.11 -2.80
C GLU A 44 9.94 -12.04 -1.32
N ALA A 45 9.84 -10.83 -0.77
CA ALA A 45 9.44 -10.63 0.63
C ALA A 45 7.92 -10.72 0.82
N LYS A 46 7.12 -10.39 -0.20
CA LYS A 46 5.66 -10.25 -0.07
C LYS A 46 4.96 -11.50 0.49
N PRO A 47 5.29 -12.74 0.09
CA PRO A 47 4.69 -13.94 0.68
C PRO A 47 4.97 -14.08 2.19
N LYS A 48 6.13 -13.61 2.66
CA LYS A 48 6.54 -13.69 4.08
C LYS A 48 5.77 -12.70 4.96
N GLN A 49 5.23 -11.63 4.38
CA GLN A 49 4.44 -10.64 5.14
C GLN A 49 3.26 -11.29 5.88
N PHE A 50 2.62 -12.32 5.30
CA PHE A 50 1.52 -13.02 5.95
C PHE A 50 1.96 -13.70 7.26
N ILE A 51 3.16 -14.29 7.25
CA ILE A 51 3.73 -14.96 8.43
C ILE A 51 3.96 -13.92 9.54
N CYS A 52 4.39 -12.70 9.21
CA CYS A 52 4.55 -11.65 10.22
C CYS A 52 3.25 -11.35 11.00
N TYR A 53 2.08 -11.50 10.38
CA TYR A 53 0.79 -11.28 11.06
C TYR A 53 0.40 -12.41 12.02
N SER A 54 1.07 -13.57 11.96
CA SER A 54 0.92 -14.65 12.94
C SER A 54 1.70 -14.39 14.24
N TYR A 55 2.70 -13.51 14.20
CA TYR A 55 3.46 -13.07 15.37
C TYR A 55 2.69 -12.03 16.19
N SER A 56 3.21 -11.72 17.37
CA SER A 56 2.65 -10.70 18.28
C SER A 56 3.72 -9.77 18.83
N GLY A 57 3.30 -8.65 19.42
CA GLY A 57 4.20 -7.71 20.08
C GLY A 57 5.33 -7.18 19.18
N THR A 58 6.55 -7.16 19.73
CA THR A 58 7.76 -6.67 19.08
C THR A 58 8.18 -7.52 17.89
N GLU A 59 8.09 -8.85 18.00
CA GLU A 59 8.45 -9.79 16.93
C GLU A 59 7.66 -9.52 15.65
N LYS A 60 6.34 -9.28 15.78
CA LYS A 60 5.50 -8.86 14.66
C LYS A 60 6.00 -7.56 14.03
N ASN A 61 6.32 -6.57 14.86
CA ASN A 61 6.74 -5.25 14.39
C ASN A 61 8.10 -5.33 13.67
N ASP A 62 9.03 -6.12 14.20
CA ASP A 62 10.35 -6.32 13.60
C ASP A 62 10.24 -7.07 12.27
N CYS A 63 9.42 -8.12 12.21
CA CYS A 63 9.12 -8.83 10.97
C CYS A 63 8.51 -7.90 9.92
N LEU A 64 7.48 -7.11 10.29
CA LEU A 64 6.86 -6.15 9.38
C LEU A 64 7.84 -5.04 8.97
N ALA A 65 8.67 -4.55 9.88
CA ALA A 65 9.66 -3.51 9.58
C ALA A 65 10.70 -3.98 8.56
N SER A 66 11.04 -5.28 8.51
CA SER A 66 11.93 -5.82 7.46
C SER A 66 11.36 -5.62 6.05
N MET A 67 10.03 -5.59 5.88
CA MET A 67 9.38 -5.31 4.60
C MET A 67 9.75 -3.93 4.04
N ILE A 68 10.01 -2.96 4.92
CA ILE A 68 10.37 -1.60 4.54
C ILE A 68 11.68 -1.59 3.76
N GLN A 69 12.66 -2.41 4.13
CA GLN A 69 13.95 -2.48 3.44
C GLN A 69 13.80 -2.96 2.00
N HIS A 70 12.91 -3.94 1.79
CA HIS A 70 12.62 -4.47 0.45
C HIS A 70 11.88 -3.45 -0.42
N ILE A 71 11.01 -2.63 0.17
CA ILE A 71 10.32 -1.53 -0.52
C ILE A 71 11.29 -0.38 -0.82
N ASP A 72 12.15 -0.02 0.14
CA ASP A 72 13.13 1.06 0.01
C ASP A 72 14.15 0.75 -1.09
N TYR A 73 14.53 -0.52 -1.23
CA TYR A 73 15.34 -0.98 -2.37
C TYR A 73 14.64 -0.70 -3.71
N ALA A 74 13.33 -1.00 -3.82
CA ALA A 74 12.56 -0.77 -5.04
C ALA A 74 12.34 0.72 -5.33
N LEU A 75 12.25 1.56 -4.29
CA LEU A 75 12.05 3.01 -4.39
C LEU A 75 13.36 3.80 -4.63
N LYS A 76 14.47 3.13 -4.96
CA LYS A 76 15.82 3.71 -5.08
C LYS A 76 15.81 5.16 -5.61
N ARG A 77 16.43 6.07 -4.85
CA ARG A 77 16.50 7.54 -5.07
C ARG A 77 15.18 8.31 -4.95
N ASP A 78 14.14 7.71 -4.37
CA ASP A 78 12.81 8.34 -4.28
C ASP A 78 12.32 8.77 -5.68
N ASN A 79 12.60 7.95 -6.71
CA ASN A 79 12.29 8.29 -8.10
C ASN A 79 10.77 8.35 -8.34
N THR A 80 10.21 9.55 -8.23
CA THR A 80 8.76 9.78 -8.43
C THR A 80 8.29 9.51 -9.86
N SER A 81 9.21 9.40 -10.84
CA SER A 81 8.88 8.99 -12.21
C SER A 81 8.71 7.48 -12.36
N TYR A 82 9.08 6.69 -11.36
CA TYR A 82 8.89 5.24 -11.40
C TYR A 82 7.40 4.90 -11.34
N ALA A 83 6.90 4.14 -12.32
CA ALA A 83 5.48 3.83 -12.46
C ALA A 83 4.87 3.15 -11.21
N LEU A 84 5.67 2.35 -10.49
CA LEU A 84 5.24 1.69 -9.25
C LEU A 84 5.37 2.57 -8.00
N TYR A 85 5.85 3.81 -8.10
CA TYR A 85 6.09 4.68 -6.95
C TYR A 85 4.84 4.89 -6.07
N PRO A 86 3.64 5.24 -6.60
CA PRO A 86 2.45 5.39 -5.75
C PRO A 86 2.06 4.09 -5.05
N PHE A 87 2.21 2.95 -5.74
CA PHE A 87 1.94 1.63 -5.18
C PHE A 87 2.91 1.31 -4.03
N LEU A 88 4.22 1.44 -4.27
CA LEU A 88 5.26 1.08 -3.31
C LEU A 88 5.23 1.99 -2.07
N THR A 89 5.06 3.29 -2.26
CA THR A 89 4.90 4.23 -1.13
C THR A 89 3.63 3.95 -0.33
N LYS A 90 2.50 3.61 -0.97
CA LYS A 90 1.32 3.12 -0.25
C LYS A 90 1.61 1.84 0.54
N GLU A 91 2.27 0.85 -0.05
CA GLU A 91 2.61 -0.40 0.66
C GLU A 91 3.52 -0.12 1.86
N ARG A 92 4.46 0.81 1.73
CA ARG A 92 5.30 1.30 2.82
C ARG A 92 4.46 1.95 3.93
N GLY A 93 3.49 2.77 3.54
CA GLY A 93 2.52 3.39 4.45
C GLY A 93 1.68 2.37 5.21
N ASP A 94 1.22 1.30 4.55
CA ASP A 94 0.48 0.21 5.18
C ASP A 94 1.33 -0.50 6.25
N VAL A 95 2.62 -0.73 5.97
CA VAL A 95 3.55 -1.33 6.94
C VAL A 95 3.74 -0.40 8.14
N PHE A 96 3.99 0.89 7.92
CA PHE A 96 4.11 1.87 9.01
C PHE A 96 2.85 1.97 9.87
N LEU A 97 1.68 1.94 9.24
CA LEU A 97 0.40 1.92 9.94
C LEU A 97 0.26 0.67 10.82
N ALA A 98 0.65 -0.50 10.29
CA ALA A 98 0.55 -1.77 11.01
C ALA A 98 1.45 -1.82 12.26
N ILE A 99 2.61 -1.14 12.23
CA ILE A 99 3.55 -1.07 13.36
C ILE A 99 3.35 0.18 14.25
N GLY A 100 2.29 0.97 14.01
CA GLY A 100 1.93 2.12 14.85
C GLY A 100 2.71 3.42 14.58
N LYS A 101 3.52 3.47 13.53
CA LYS A 101 4.26 4.68 13.12
C LYS A 101 3.39 5.57 12.22
N TYR A 102 2.42 6.25 12.85
CA TYR A 102 1.38 6.97 12.11
C TYR A 102 1.89 8.16 11.29
N SER A 103 2.88 8.90 11.78
CA SER A 103 3.50 10.01 11.04
C SER A 103 4.14 9.54 9.73
N ASP A 104 4.88 8.44 9.79
CA ASP A 104 5.52 7.84 8.62
C ASP A 104 4.48 7.30 7.65
N ALA A 105 3.41 6.66 8.16
CA ALA A 105 2.31 6.18 7.34
C ALA A 105 1.65 7.33 6.56
N ILE A 106 1.28 8.43 7.24
CA ILE A 106 0.69 9.63 6.63
C ILE A 106 1.59 10.18 5.52
N SER A 107 2.88 10.37 5.81
CA SER A 107 3.87 10.89 4.84
C SER A 107 3.94 10.03 3.58
N ASN A 108 3.93 8.70 3.71
CA ASN A 108 3.99 7.80 2.57
C ASN A 108 2.68 7.77 1.75
N TYR A 109 1.51 7.86 2.38
CA TYR A 109 0.26 8.01 1.62
C TYR A 109 0.19 9.36 0.89
N GLN A 110 0.67 10.45 1.51
CA GLN A 110 0.76 11.76 0.88
C GLN A 110 1.73 11.75 -0.32
N LYS A 111 2.87 11.04 -0.22
CA LYS A 111 3.77 10.80 -1.37
C LYS A 111 3.03 10.11 -2.52
N ALA A 112 2.27 9.05 -2.23
CA ALA A 112 1.49 8.34 -3.25
C ALA A 112 0.44 9.23 -3.93
N ILE A 113 -0.28 10.03 -3.13
CA ILE A 113 -1.29 10.99 -3.61
C ILE A 113 -0.65 12.09 -4.46
N LYS A 114 0.51 12.62 -4.04
CA LYS A 114 1.24 13.66 -4.77
C LYS A 114 1.66 13.20 -6.16
N VAL A 115 2.12 11.97 -6.29
CA VAL A 115 2.54 11.41 -7.58
C VAL A 115 1.33 10.99 -8.43
N ASN A 116 0.28 10.47 -7.80
CA ASN A 116 -0.96 10.11 -8.47
C ASN A 116 -2.18 10.49 -7.63
N SER A 117 -2.77 11.65 -7.93
CA SER A 117 -3.92 12.18 -7.20
C SER A 117 -5.17 11.30 -7.34
N LYS A 118 -5.22 10.41 -8.33
CA LYS A 118 -6.32 9.45 -8.53
C LYS A 118 -6.08 8.11 -7.84
N PHE A 119 -4.99 7.95 -7.10
CA PHE A 119 -4.64 6.71 -6.44
C PHE A 119 -5.46 6.46 -5.16
N VAL A 120 -6.69 6.00 -5.37
CA VAL A 120 -7.69 5.69 -4.33
C VAL A 120 -7.15 4.94 -3.09
N PRO A 121 -6.29 3.91 -3.21
CA PRO A 121 -5.80 3.19 -2.04
C PRO A 121 -5.07 4.07 -1.02
N ALA A 122 -4.37 5.12 -1.48
CA ALA A 122 -3.63 6.01 -0.57
C ALA A 122 -4.56 6.88 0.28
N TYR A 123 -5.66 7.41 -0.26
CA TYR A 123 -6.66 8.13 0.55
C TYR A 123 -7.31 7.23 1.62
N ILE A 124 -7.59 5.98 1.27
CA ILE A 124 -8.13 5.01 2.23
C ILE A 124 -7.12 4.73 3.35
N GLY A 125 -5.85 4.52 2.99
CA GLY A 125 -4.76 4.33 3.95
C GLY A 125 -4.56 5.54 4.87
N LEU A 126 -4.58 6.75 4.31
CA LEU A 126 -4.49 8.00 5.05
C LEU A 126 -5.64 8.14 6.05
N ALA A 127 -6.89 7.96 5.60
CA ALA A 127 -8.06 8.02 6.47
C ALA A 127 -8.05 6.92 7.54
N ASN A 128 -7.60 5.69 7.22
CA ASN A 128 -7.41 4.62 8.21
C ASN A 128 -6.42 5.02 9.31
N THR A 129 -5.36 5.73 8.94
CA THR A 129 -4.34 6.19 9.88
C THR A 129 -4.90 7.24 10.82
N TYR A 130 -5.62 8.24 10.30
CA TYR A 130 -6.30 9.23 11.13
C TYR A 130 -7.36 8.61 12.05
N ILE A 131 -8.14 7.63 11.58
CA ILE A 131 -9.08 6.88 12.43
C ILE A 131 -8.37 6.19 13.60
N LYS A 132 -7.18 5.60 13.39
CA LYS A 132 -6.39 4.98 14.47
C LYS A 132 -5.94 5.99 15.53
N GLN A 133 -5.86 7.25 15.16
CA GLN A 133 -5.54 8.36 16.06
C GLN A 133 -6.79 9.08 16.60
N ASN A 134 -8.01 8.57 16.35
CA ASN A 134 -9.29 9.19 16.68
C ASN A 134 -9.49 10.59 16.06
N LYS A 135 -8.80 10.85 14.95
CA LYS A 135 -8.83 12.08 14.15
C LYS A 135 -9.87 11.94 13.03
N TYR A 136 -11.15 11.94 13.40
CA TYR A 136 -12.22 11.63 12.43
C TYR A 136 -12.46 12.74 11.41
N ASP A 137 -12.22 14.00 11.77
CA ASP A 137 -12.32 15.14 10.85
C ASP A 137 -11.26 15.04 9.76
N GLU A 138 -9.98 14.83 10.13
CA GLU A 138 -8.91 14.65 9.16
C GLU A 138 -9.09 13.38 8.31
N ALA A 139 -9.71 12.33 8.87
CA ALA A 139 -10.07 11.14 8.10
C ALA A 139 -11.15 11.42 7.05
N GLU A 140 -12.17 12.22 7.39
CA GLU A 140 -13.25 12.63 6.49
C GLU A 140 -12.70 13.51 5.37
N ASP A 141 -11.85 14.48 5.70
CA ASP A 141 -11.19 15.37 4.75
C ASP A 141 -10.37 14.58 3.71
N ALA A 142 -9.56 13.62 4.15
CA ALA A 142 -8.78 12.76 3.27
C ALA A 142 -9.67 11.97 2.28
N ILE A 143 -10.85 11.51 2.71
CA ILE A 143 -11.78 10.79 1.82
C ILE A 143 -12.49 11.74 0.86
N ASN A 144 -12.88 12.93 1.31
CA ASN A 144 -13.49 13.96 0.48
C ASN A 144 -12.53 14.46 -0.61
N GLU A 145 -11.25 14.62 -0.30
CA GLU A 145 -10.21 14.89 -1.29
C GLU A 145 -10.13 13.77 -2.33
N GLY A 146 -10.09 12.51 -1.88
CA GLY A 146 -10.09 11.36 -2.79
C GLY A 146 -11.33 11.28 -3.67
N LEU A 147 -12.51 11.64 -3.14
CA LEU A 147 -13.77 11.73 -3.89
C LEU A 147 -13.75 12.88 -4.89
N THR A 148 -13.13 14.02 -4.58
CA THR A 148 -12.95 15.10 -5.54
C THR A 148 -12.16 14.62 -6.77
N GLN A 149 -11.14 13.79 -6.55
CA GLN A 149 -10.34 13.20 -7.64
C GLN A 149 -11.05 12.00 -8.33
N ASN A 150 -11.96 11.32 -7.62
CA ASN A 150 -12.68 10.14 -8.08
C ASN A 150 -14.17 10.17 -7.65
N PRO A 151 -15.03 11.02 -8.27
CA PRO A 151 -16.35 11.39 -7.74
C PRO A 151 -17.38 10.27 -7.54
N GLN A 152 -17.11 9.06 -8.04
CA GLN A 152 -18.04 7.92 -7.95
C GLN A 152 -17.36 6.65 -7.44
N LYS A 153 -16.19 6.78 -6.80
CA LYS A 153 -15.50 5.60 -6.30
C LYS A 153 -16.23 5.01 -5.09
N LYS A 154 -16.98 3.92 -5.33
CA LYS A 154 -17.75 3.19 -4.29
C LYS A 154 -16.93 2.88 -3.03
N SER A 155 -15.65 2.56 -3.15
CA SER A 155 -14.79 2.27 -1.99
C SER A 155 -14.56 3.50 -1.11
N LEU A 156 -14.49 4.70 -1.68
CA LEU A 156 -14.37 5.95 -0.94
C LEU A 156 -15.69 6.34 -0.28
N LEU A 157 -16.82 6.23 -1.00
CA LEU A 157 -18.16 6.49 -0.44
C LEU A 157 -18.45 5.61 0.78
N LYS A 158 -18.21 4.29 0.66
CA LYS A 158 -18.34 3.36 1.79
C LYS A 158 -17.44 3.72 2.97
N LYS A 159 -16.25 4.26 2.69
CA LYS A 159 -15.29 4.65 3.71
C LYS A 159 -15.74 5.92 4.44
N LEU A 160 -16.28 6.90 3.70
CA LEU A 160 -16.87 8.14 4.22
C LEU A 160 -18.03 7.85 5.18
N GLU A 161 -18.99 7.01 4.76
CA GLU A 161 -20.12 6.59 5.60
C GLU A 161 -19.65 5.98 6.93
N LYS A 162 -18.59 5.16 6.88
CA LYS A 162 -18.00 4.57 8.09
C LYS A 162 -17.39 5.63 9.01
N ILE A 163 -16.70 6.63 8.46
CA ILE A 163 -16.09 7.72 9.24
C ILE A 163 -17.16 8.56 9.92
N GLN A 164 -18.21 8.93 9.21
CA GLN A 164 -19.33 9.72 9.76
C GLN A 164 -20.01 9.00 10.93
N LYS A 165 -20.22 7.68 10.81
CA LYS A 165 -20.74 6.85 11.92
C LYS A 165 -19.80 6.81 13.13
N LEU A 166 -18.48 6.86 12.94
CA LEU A 166 -17.52 6.90 14.05
C LEU A 166 -17.52 8.28 14.72
N LYS A 167 -17.57 9.35 13.93
CA LYS A 167 -17.63 10.74 14.39
C LYS A 167 -18.89 11.03 15.21
N ALA A 168 -20.04 10.49 14.81
CA ALA A 168 -21.30 10.63 15.55
C ALA A 168 -21.38 9.83 16.86
N LYS A 169 -20.43 8.90 17.11
CA LYS A 169 -20.37 8.10 18.35
C LYS A 169 -19.36 8.64 19.38
N LYS A 170 -18.61 9.67 19.00
CA LYS A 170 -17.66 10.39 19.87
C LYS A 170 -18.42 11.39 20.72
#